data_AF-A0A3D2WI58-F1
#
_entry.id   AF-A0A3D2WI58-F1
#
_cell.length_a   1.000
_cell.length_b   1.000
_cell.length_c   1.000
_cell.angle_alpha   90.00
_cell.angle_beta   90.00
_cell.angle_gamma   90.00
#
_symmetry.space_group_name_H-M   'P 1'
#
loop_
_entity.id
_entity.type
_entity.pdbx_description
1 polymer ?
#
loop_
_entity_poly.entity_id
_entity_poly.type
_entity_poly.pdbx_seq_one_letter_code
_entity_poly.pdbx_strand_id
1 'polypeptide(L)'
;AQGTSREELGREEFMKRVWDWKGESGGTITKQMRRLGASLDWSKERFTMDEGLSNAVQEVFIQLYREDLIYRGKRLVNWDPKLNTSVSDLEVINHEEQGSLWHFKYPVSAPKAGQPTHLTVATTRPETIFGDAAIAVHPEDERYKDMIGTMVQLPMCDREIPIIAD
;
A
#
# COMPACT_ATOMS: atom_id res chain seq x y z
N ALA A 1 -2.39 23.01 19.83
CA ALA A 1 -2.36 22.92 18.36
C ALA A 1 -2.84 24.24 17.77
N GLN A 2 -2.20 24.76 16.71
CA GLN A 2 -2.53 26.07 16.11
C GLN A 2 -3.83 26.09 15.25
N GLY A 3 -4.65 25.04 15.33
CA GLY A 3 -6.02 25.06 14.78
C GLY A 3 -6.14 25.16 13.25
N THR A 4 -5.10 24.81 12.49
CA THR A 4 -5.10 24.86 11.02
C THR A 4 -4.56 23.56 10.41
N SER A 5 -5.01 23.22 9.20
CA SER A 5 -4.64 22.00 8.48
C SER A 5 -3.55 22.23 7.42
N ARG A 6 -2.86 21.16 7.00
CA ARG A 6 -1.88 21.20 5.88
C ARG A 6 -2.52 21.74 4.59
N GLU A 7 -3.79 21.46 4.37
CA GLU A 7 -4.53 21.83 3.16
C GLU A 7 -4.83 23.33 3.14
N GLU A 8 -5.24 23.89 4.28
CA GLU A 8 -5.54 25.32 4.43
C GLU A 8 -4.31 26.22 4.25
N LEU A 9 -3.14 25.75 4.69
CA LEU A 9 -1.89 26.51 4.62
C LEU A 9 -1.29 26.55 3.21
N GLY A 10 -1.59 25.54 2.39
CA GLY A 10 -0.90 25.32 1.12
C GLY A 10 0.57 24.89 1.30
N ARG A 11 1.17 24.44 0.20
CA ARG A 11 2.49 23.79 0.22
C ARG A 11 3.61 24.69 0.74
N GLU A 12 3.70 25.93 0.25
CA GLU A 12 4.82 26.81 0.56
C GLU A 12 4.85 27.19 2.04
N GLU A 13 3.71 27.61 2.60
CA GLU A 13 3.62 28.01 3.99
C GLU A 13 3.76 26.82 4.94
N PHE A 14 3.20 25.67 4.57
CA PHE A 14 3.44 24.42 5.31
C PHE A 14 4.92 24.06 5.35
N MET A 15 5.64 24.16 4.22
CA MET A 15 7.07 23.87 4.18
C MET A 15 7.89 24.80 5.08
N LYS A 16 7.57 26.09 5.15
CA LYS A 16 8.23 27.02 6.09
C LYS A 16 8.08 26.55 7.54
N ARG A 17 6.85 26.20 7.94
CA ARG A 17 6.59 25.69 9.31
C ARG A 17 7.33 24.40 9.62
N VAL A 18 7.47 23.49 8.64
CA VAL A 18 8.26 22.27 8.81
C VAL A 18 9.73 22.61 9.08
N TRP A 19 10.30 23.60 8.38
CA TRP A 19 11.67 24.06 8.61
C TRP A 19 11.84 24.78 9.96
N ASP A 20 10.88 25.59 10.37
CA ASP A 20 10.87 26.23 11.69
C ASP A 20 10.85 25.17 12.80
N TRP A 21 9.95 24.19 12.68
CA TRP A 21 9.87 23.05 13.61
C TRP A 21 11.16 22.23 13.64
N LYS A 22 11.78 21.99 12.48
CA LYS A 22 13.09 21.32 12.40
C LYS A 22 14.15 22.10 13.18
N GLY A 23 14.14 23.43 13.09
CA GLY A 23 15.05 24.30 13.84
C GLY A 23 14.88 24.15 15.35
N GLU A 24 13.63 24.19 15.83
CA GLU A 24 13.30 24.03 17.25
C GLU A 24 13.65 22.62 17.77
N SER A 25 13.14 21.58 17.10
CA SER A 25 13.31 20.18 17.50
C SER A 25 14.76 19.74 17.39
N GLY A 26 15.40 19.99 16.24
CA GLY A 26 16.81 19.65 16.01
C GLY A 26 17.74 20.38 16.98
N GLY A 27 17.52 21.68 17.20
CA GLY A 27 18.28 22.45 18.17
C GLY A 27 18.14 21.93 19.61
N THR A 28 16.95 21.45 19.97
CA THR A 28 16.69 20.83 21.28
C THR A 28 17.44 19.51 21.43
N ILE A 29 17.38 18.63 20.43
CA ILE A 29 18.10 17.34 20.41
C ILE A 29 19.61 17.58 20.54
N THR A 30 20.18 18.49 19.76
CA THR A 30 21.62 18.80 19.80
C THR A 30 22.04 19.36 21.18
N LYS A 31 21.23 20.22 21.80
CA LYS A 31 21.49 20.72 23.17
C LYS A 31 21.46 19.61 24.21
N GLN A 32 20.49 18.69 24.13
CA GLN A 32 20.37 17.55 25.03
C GLN A 32 21.61 16.64 24.93
N MET A 33 22.02 16.28 23.71
CA MET A 33 23.19 15.44 23.48
C MET A 33 24.49 16.07 24.01
N ARG A 34 24.68 17.39 23.82
CA ARG A 34 25.83 18.11 24.38
C ARG A 34 25.81 18.12 25.91
N ARG A 35 24.63 18.32 26.52
CA ARG A 35 24.47 18.29 27.98
C ARG A 35 24.75 16.91 28.58
N LEU A 36 24.47 15.84 27.83
CA LEU A 36 24.82 14.46 28.20
C LEU A 36 26.33 14.16 28.05
N GLY A 37 27.11 15.08 27.49
CA GLY A 37 28.55 14.90 27.30
C GLY A 37 28.92 14.09 26.05
N ALA A 38 28.04 14.03 25.03
CA ALA A 38 28.34 13.32 23.79
C ALA A 38 29.55 13.95 23.06
N SER A 39 30.66 13.19 22.97
CA SER A 39 31.92 13.61 22.37
C SER A 39 31.94 13.40 20.84
N LEU A 40 30.94 13.95 20.16
CA LEU A 40 30.80 13.87 18.70
C LEU A 40 31.58 14.99 17.99
N ASP A 41 31.93 14.80 16.72
CA ASP A 41 32.49 15.85 15.87
C ASP A 41 31.36 16.80 15.41
N TRP A 42 31.02 17.75 16.28
CA TRP A 42 29.99 18.74 16.05
C TRP A 42 30.25 19.68 14.86
N SER A 43 31.50 19.76 14.38
CA SER A 43 31.83 20.56 13.19
C SER A 43 31.27 19.94 11.90
N LYS A 44 30.96 18.63 11.94
CA LYS A 44 30.42 17.85 10.83
C LYS A 44 28.97 17.43 11.05
N GLU A 45 28.23 18.19 11.85
CA GLU A 45 26.79 17.98 12.00
C GLU A 45 26.10 18.08 10.63
N ARG A 46 25.30 17.07 10.29
CA ARG A 46 24.57 16.97 9.01
C ARG A 46 23.10 16.73 9.26
N PHE A 47 22.29 17.11 8.29
CA PHE A 47 20.85 16.88 8.29
C PHE A 47 20.43 16.25 6.97
N THR A 48 19.53 15.29 7.01
CA THR A 48 19.17 14.47 5.83
C THR A 48 18.67 15.28 4.63
N MET A 49 18.07 16.46 4.86
CA MET A 49 17.67 17.38 3.79
C MET A 49 18.57 18.62 3.67
N ASP A 50 19.80 18.58 4.19
CA ASP A 50 20.81 19.59 3.88
C ASP A 50 21.30 19.46 2.43
N GLU A 51 21.96 20.49 1.92
CA GLU A 51 22.41 20.54 0.52
C GLU A 51 23.33 19.37 0.15
N GLY A 52 24.26 19.02 1.04
CA GLY A 52 25.24 17.96 0.79
C GLY A 52 24.59 16.58 0.69
N LEU A 53 23.74 16.22 1.66
CA LEU A 53 23.03 14.94 1.68
C LEU A 53 21.93 14.87 0.62
N SER A 54 21.25 15.97 0.32
CA SER A 54 20.27 16.03 -0.77
C SER A 54 20.93 15.76 -2.13
N ASN A 55 22.10 16.36 -2.38
CA ASN A 55 22.88 16.10 -3.60
C ASN A 55 23.33 14.63 -3.68
N ALA A 56 23.77 14.04 -2.56
CA ALA A 56 24.16 12.64 -2.52
C ALA A 56 23.00 11.69 -2.85
N VAL A 57 21.80 11.94 -2.30
CA VAL A 57 20.59 11.15 -2.62
C VAL A 57 20.21 11.30 -4.09
N GLN A 58 20.28 12.51 -4.65
CA GLN A 58 20.00 12.74 -6.05
C GLN A 58 20.97 12.00 -6.97
N GLU A 59 22.27 12.02 -6.65
CA GLU A 59 23.28 11.32 -7.44
C GLU A 59 23.06 9.80 -7.42
N VAL A 60 22.85 9.21 -6.24
CA VAL A 60 22.55 7.77 -6.10
C VAL A 60 21.27 7.40 -6.84
N PHE A 61 20.21 8.21 -6.74
CA PHE A 61 18.97 7.96 -7.45
C PHE A 61 19.17 7.95 -8.98
N ILE A 62 19.90 8.94 -9.51
CA ILE A 62 20.20 9.03 -10.95
C ILE A 62 21.06 7.85 -11.39
N GLN A 63 22.06 7.46 -10.58
CA GLN A 63 22.90 6.30 -10.88
C GLN A 63 22.06 5.03 -10.96
N LEU A 64 21.27 4.72 -9.94
CA LEU A 64 20.42 3.53 -9.90
C LEU A 64 19.37 3.53 -11.03
N TYR A 65 18.88 4.71 -11.43
CA TYR A 65 18.02 4.84 -12.60
C TYR A 65 18.75 4.51 -13.91
N ARG A 66 19.99 5.00 -14.08
CA ARG A 66 20.84 4.69 -15.27
C ARG A 66 21.28 3.23 -15.34
N GLU A 67 21.36 2.56 -14.19
CA GLU A 67 21.65 1.12 -14.07
C GLU A 67 20.40 0.24 -14.22
N ASP A 68 19.25 0.81 -14.62
CA ASP A 68 17.95 0.13 -14.77
C ASP A 68 17.42 -0.55 -13.48
N LEU A 69 17.91 -0.13 -12.31
CA LEU A 69 17.46 -0.61 -11.00
C LEU A 69 16.24 0.17 -10.47
N ILE A 70 16.01 1.38 -10.98
CA ILE A 70 14.82 2.19 -10.67
C ILE A 70 13.95 2.30 -11.91
N TYR A 71 12.67 1.99 -11.77
CA TYR A 71 11.69 2.09 -12.85
C TYR A 71 10.38 2.69 -12.35
N ARG A 72 9.56 3.18 -13.28
CA ARG A 72 8.19 3.64 -13.01
C ARG A 72 7.20 2.67 -13.64
N GLY A 73 6.36 2.07 -12.80
CA GLY A 73 5.33 1.14 -13.23
C GLY A 73 4.07 1.26 -12.39
N LYS A 74 3.04 0.47 -12.73
CA LYS A 74 1.86 0.28 -11.91
C LYS A 74 2.05 -1.02 -11.13
N ARG A 75 2.14 -0.91 -9.80
CA ARG A 75 2.22 -2.03 -8.86
C ARG A 75 1.20 -1.78 -7.75
N LEU A 76 0.72 -2.85 -7.12
CA LEU A 76 -0.04 -2.73 -5.88
C LEU A 76 0.84 -2.08 -4.81
N VAL A 77 0.31 -1.05 -4.15
CA VAL A 77 0.99 -0.33 -3.06
C VAL A 77 0.03 -0.22 -1.87
N ASN A 78 0.58 -0.20 -0.66
CA ASN A 78 -0.20 0.14 0.52
C ASN A 78 -0.48 1.64 0.50
N TRP A 79 -1.75 2.02 0.57
CA TRP A 79 -2.19 3.42 0.51
C TRP A 79 -2.80 3.83 1.84
N ASP A 80 -2.32 4.93 2.42
CA ASP A 80 -2.91 5.54 3.60
C ASP A 80 -3.90 6.65 3.19
N PRO A 81 -5.22 6.47 3.41
CA PRO A 81 -6.24 7.46 3.06
C PRO A 81 -6.23 8.71 3.94
N LYS A 82 -5.59 8.68 5.11
CA LYS A 82 -5.48 9.83 6.01
C LYS A 82 -4.31 10.72 5.63
N LEU A 83 -3.15 10.12 5.34
CA LEU A 83 -1.95 10.85 4.94
C LEU A 83 -1.92 11.15 3.43
N ASN A 84 -2.76 10.48 2.65
CA ASN A 84 -2.83 10.56 1.20
C ASN A 84 -1.48 10.27 0.53
N THR A 85 -0.85 9.17 0.95
CA THR A 85 0.44 8.71 0.43
C THR A 85 0.53 7.19 0.42
N SER A 86 1.43 6.66 -0.42
CA SER A 86 1.87 5.28 -0.32
C SER A 86 2.80 5.08 0.88
N VAL A 87 2.73 3.90 1.50
CA VAL A 87 3.61 3.47 2.60
C VAL A 87 4.32 2.15 2.25
N SER A 88 5.51 1.97 2.79
CA SER A 88 6.27 0.71 2.66
C SER A 88 5.64 -0.40 3.49
N ASP A 89 5.86 -1.67 3.12
CA ASP A 89 5.44 -2.81 3.94
C ASP A 89 6.00 -2.75 5.37
N LEU A 90 7.20 -2.17 5.55
CA LEU A 90 7.82 -1.98 6.87
C LEU A 90 7.14 -0.91 7.73
N GLU A 91 6.31 -0.05 7.13
CA GLU A 91 5.56 1.01 7.82
C GLU A 91 4.14 0.57 8.17
N VAL A 92 3.70 -0.61 7.69
CA VAL A 92 2.38 -1.16 7.97
C VAL A 92 2.42 -1.96 9.26
N ILE A 93 1.52 -1.62 10.19
CA ILE A 93 1.35 -2.33 11.46
C ILE A 93 0.04 -3.11 11.39
N ASN A 94 0.13 -4.43 11.59
CA ASN A 94 -1.04 -5.31 11.59
C ASN A 94 -1.67 -5.36 12.98
N HIS A 95 -3.00 -5.22 13.02
CA HIS A 95 -3.79 -5.34 14.24
C HIS A 95 -4.94 -6.31 13.98
N GLU A 96 -5.28 -7.11 14.99
CA GLU A 96 -6.45 -7.99 14.93
C GLU A 96 -7.72 -7.18 15.16
N GLU A 97 -8.71 -7.37 14.28
CA GLU A 97 -10.02 -6.76 14.39
C GLU A 97 -11.12 -7.81 14.21
N GLN A 98 -12.21 -7.66 14.95
CA GLN A 98 -13.39 -8.50 14.73
C GLN A 98 -14.12 -8.03 13.48
N GLY A 99 -14.31 -8.95 12.53
CA GLY A 99 -15.02 -8.70 11.28
C GLY A 99 -16.08 -9.74 10.99
N SER A 100 -16.67 -9.63 9.80
CA SER A 100 -17.67 -10.57 9.28
C SER A 100 -17.10 -11.35 8.10
N LEU A 101 -17.44 -12.63 8.00
CA LEU A 101 -17.15 -13.45 6.83
C LEU A 101 -18.42 -13.69 6.02
N TRP A 102 -18.46 -13.14 4.82
CA TRP A 102 -19.61 -13.17 3.92
C TRP A 102 -19.45 -14.31 2.91
N HIS A 103 -20.56 -14.93 2.53
CA HIS A 103 -20.58 -16.01 1.53
C HIS A 103 -21.45 -15.61 0.35
N PHE A 104 -20.85 -15.51 -0.84
CA PHE A 104 -21.52 -15.11 -2.07
C PHE A 104 -21.54 -16.25 -3.07
N LYS A 105 -22.66 -16.37 -3.80
CA LYS A 105 -22.83 -17.38 -4.84
C LYS A 105 -22.55 -16.77 -6.20
N TYR A 106 -21.61 -17.35 -6.95
CA TYR A 106 -21.25 -16.98 -8.31
C TYR A 106 -21.84 -18.01 -9.26
N PRO A 107 -22.88 -17.67 -10.04
CA PRO A 107 -23.49 -18.60 -10.98
C PRO A 107 -22.52 -19.00 -12.08
N VAL A 108 -22.49 -20.28 -12.44
CA VAL A 108 -21.72 -20.76 -13.60
C VAL A 108 -22.46 -20.34 -14.87
N SER A 109 -21.74 -19.76 -15.83
CA SER A 109 -22.36 -19.24 -17.06
C SER A 109 -22.96 -20.35 -17.93
N ALA A 110 -22.31 -21.50 -18.00
CA ALA A 110 -22.73 -22.64 -18.81
C ALA A 110 -22.63 -23.96 -18.00
N PRO A 111 -23.55 -24.19 -17.05
CA PRO A 111 -23.50 -25.37 -16.19
C PRO A 111 -23.76 -26.65 -17.01
N LYS A 112 -22.91 -27.66 -16.85
CA LYS A 112 -23.11 -28.99 -17.44
C LYS A 112 -23.93 -29.88 -16.50
N ALA A 113 -24.63 -30.87 -17.05
CA ALA A 113 -25.37 -31.85 -16.26
C ALA A 113 -24.41 -32.60 -15.30
N GLY A 114 -24.71 -32.57 -14.00
CA GLY A 114 -23.87 -33.16 -12.95
C GLY A 114 -22.81 -32.22 -12.36
N GLN A 115 -22.66 -30.99 -12.87
CA GLN A 115 -21.77 -29.98 -12.29
C GLN A 115 -22.52 -29.01 -11.36
N PRO A 116 -21.84 -28.40 -10.38
CA PRO A 116 -22.41 -27.31 -9.58
C PRO A 116 -22.92 -26.17 -10.47
N THR A 117 -24.09 -25.62 -10.14
CA THR A 117 -24.67 -24.47 -10.85
C THR A 117 -24.07 -23.13 -10.42
N HIS A 118 -23.34 -23.12 -9.30
CA HIS A 118 -22.69 -21.95 -8.73
C HIS A 118 -21.51 -22.36 -7.85
N LEU A 119 -20.57 -21.43 -7.64
CA LEU A 119 -19.53 -21.53 -6.62
C LEU A 119 -19.87 -20.62 -5.45
N THR A 120 -19.45 -21.01 -4.25
CA THR A 120 -19.56 -20.14 -3.07
C THR A 120 -18.19 -19.56 -2.73
N VAL A 121 -18.06 -18.24 -2.79
CA VAL A 121 -16.85 -17.50 -2.41
C VAL A 121 -17.07 -16.90 -1.03
N ALA A 122 -16.11 -17.12 -0.12
CA ALA A 122 -16.08 -16.51 1.19
C ALA A 122 -15.14 -15.29 1.18
N THR A 123 -15.61 -14.12 1.60
CA THR A 123 -14.80 -12.89 1.65
C THR A 123 -15.13 -12.04 2.88
N THR A 124 -14.13 -11.34 3.43
CA THR A 124 -14.33 -10.32 4.45
C THR A 124 -14.64 -8.94 3.86
N ARG A 125 -14.47 -8.79 2.54
CA ARG A 125 -14.58 -7.53 1.79
C ARG A 125 -15.62 -7.63 0.68
N PRO A 126 -16.92 -7.62 1.01
CA PRO A 126 -17.97 -7.73 0.00
C PRO A 126 -17.93 -6.61 -1.05
N GLU A 127 -17.39 -5.44 -0.69
CA GLU A 127 -17.25 -4.29 -1.59
C GLU A 127 -16.25 -4.51 -2.73
N THR A 128 -15.32 -5.48 -2.61
CA THR A 128 -14.33 -5.74 -3.67
C THR A 128 -14.83 -6.65 -4.77
N ILE A 129 -16.01 -7.28 -4.61
CA ILE A 129 -16.59 -8.23 -5.57
C ILE A 129 -16.66 -7.62 -6.98
N PHE A 130 -17.03 -6.34 -7.10
CA PHE A 130 -17.10 -5.65 -8.40
C PHE A 130 -15.75 -5.56 -9.13
N GLY A 131 -14.65 -5.65 -8.39
CA GLY A 131 -13.28 -5.67 -8.88
C GLY A 131 -12.75 -7.06 -9.23
N ASP A 132 -13.50 -8.13 -8.99
CA ASP A 132 -13.02 -9.50 -9.21
C ASP A 132 -12.68 -9.76 -10.68
N ALA A 133 -11.48 -10.29 -10.91
CA ALA A 133 -10.98 -10.61 -12.25
C ALA A 133 -11.06 -12.11 -12.57
N ALA A 134 -11.06 -12.98 -11.55
CA ALA A 134 -11.14 -14.43 -11.67
C ALA A 134 -11.56 -15.04 -10.32
N ILE A 135 -12.04 -16.28 -10.34
CA ILE A 135 -12.16 -17.11 -9.12
C ILE A 135 -11.01 -18.11 -9.12
N ALA A 136 -10.23 -18.13 -8.03
CA ALA A 136 -9.20 -19.12 -7.82
C ALA A 136 -9.78 -20.39 -7.20
N VAL A 137 -9.40 -21.54 -7.74
CA VAL A 137 -9.77 -22.87 -7.26
C VAL A 137 -8.50 -23.71 -7.17
N HIS A 138 -8.33 -24.40 -6.04
CA HIS A 138 -7.20 -25.31 -5.86
C HIS A 138 -7.26 -26.46 -6.88
N PRO A 139 -6.16 -26.78 -7.60
CA PRO A 139 -6.17 -27.79 -8.67
C PRO A 139 -6.64 -29.18 -8.23
N GLU A 140 -6.40 -29.54 -6.98
CA GLU A 140 -6.77 -30.85 -6.41
C GLU A 140 -8.12 -30.86 -5.69
N ASP A 141 -8.86 -29.73 -5.66
CA ASP A 141 -10.18 -29.69 -5.05
C ASP A 141 -11.19 -30.47 -5.91
N GLU A 142 -11.50 -31.70 -5.51
CA GLU A 142 -12.44 -32.59 -6.22
C GLU A 142 -13.81 -31.96 -6.49
N ARG A 143 -14.23 -30.96 -5.69
CA ARG A 143 -15.52 -30.30 -5.85
C ARG A 143 -15.59 -29.42 -7.10
N TYR A 144 -14.45 -28.84 -7.49
CA TYR A 144 -14.40 -27.75 -8.49
C TYR A 144 -13.31 -27.92 -9.55
N LYS A 145 -12.43 -28.94 -9.45
CA LYS A 145 -11.34 -29.18 -10.41
C LYS A 145 -11.80 -29.25 -11.87
N ASP A 146 -12.97 -29.86 -12.11
CA ASP A 146 -13.55 -30.02 -13.45
C ASP A 146 -14.18 -28.73 -14.00
N MET A 147 -14.15 -27.65 -13.20
CA MET A 147 -14.66 -26.32 -13.55
C MET A 147 -13.54 -25.33 -13.86
N ILE A 148 -12.26 -25.71 -13.66
CA ILE A 148 -11.12 -24.87 -14.03
C ILE A 148 -11.16 -24.59 -15.54
N GLY A 149 -11.02 -23.31 -15.90
CA GLY A 149 -11.14 -22.84 -17.28
C GLY A 149 -12.57 -22.56 -17.74
N THR A 150 -13.59 -22.80 -16.91
CA THR A 150 -14.97 -22.36 -17.18
C THR A 150 -15.20 -20.91 -16.74
N MET A 151 -16.30 -20.32 -17.19
CA MET A 151 -16.69 -18.94 -16.87
C MET A 151 -17.83 -18.93 -15.86
N VAL A 152 -17.82 -17.92 -14.99
CA VAL A 152 -18.89 -17.61 -14.05
C VAL A 152 -19.39 -16.19 -14.26
N GLN A 153 -20.65 -15.97 -13.93
CA GLN A 153 -21.26 -14.66 -13.89
C GLN A 153 -20.89 -13.96 -12.58
N LEU A 154 -20.34 -12.76 -12.68
CA LEU A 154 -20.07 -11.93 -11.53
C LEU A 154 -21.39 -11.44 -10.92
N PRO A 155 -21.68 -11.69 -9.63
CA PRO A 155 -22.95 -11.29 -9.03
C PRO A 155 -23.20 -9.80 -9.18
N MET A 156 -24.45 -9.45 -9.50
CA MET A 156 -24.90 -8.05 -9.64
C MET A 156 -24.20 -7.26 -10.77
N CYS A 157 -23.44 -7.94 -11.62
CA CYS A 157 -22.75 -7.35 -12.77
C CYS A 157 -23.10 -8.12 -14.05
N ASP A 158 -23.11 -7.43 -15.18
CA ASP A 158 -23.22 -8.06 -16.50
C ASP A 158 -21.81 -8.35 -17.05
N ARG A 159 -21.05 -9.15 -16.30
CA ARG A 159 -19.66 -9.51 -16.62
C ARG A 159 -19.37 -10.95 -16.24
N GLU A 160 -18.67 -11.65 -17.13
CA GLU A 160 -18.13 -12.98 -16.86
C GLU A 160 -16.67 -12.92 -16.44
N ILE A 161 -16.29 -13.81 -15.52
CA ILE A 161 -14.90 -13.99 -15.09
C ILE A 161 -14.53 -15.48 -15.14
N PRO A 162 -13.25 -15.81 -15.43
CA PRO A 162 -12.81 -17.19 -15.49
C PRO A 162 -12.59 -17.80 -14.11
N ILE A 163 -12.73 -19.12 -14.04
CA ILE A 163 -12.20 -19.94 -12.94
C ILE A 163 -10.77 -20.35 -13.30
N ILE A 164 -9.81 -20.00 -12.45
CA ILE A 164 -8.39 -20.31 -12.62
C ILE A 164 -7.91 -21.28 -11.55
N ALA A 165 -6.85 -22.02 -11.88
CA ALA A 165 -6.11 -22.84 -10.95
C ALA A 165 -5.05 -21.99 -10.22
N ASP A 166 -5.05 -22.01 -8.89
CA ASP A 166 -4.03 -21.44 -8.00
C ASP A 166 -3.93 -22.30 -6.73
#